data_AF-A0A3S5A989-F1
#
_entry.id   AF-A0A3S5A989-F1
#
_cell.length_a   1.000
_cell.length_b   1.000
_cell.length_c   1.000
_cell.angle_alpha   90.00
_cell.angle_beta   90.00
_cell.angle_gamma   90.00
#
_symmetry.space_group_name_H-M   'P 1'
#
loop_
_entity.id
_entity.type
_entity.pdbx_description
1 polymer ?
#
loop_
_entity_poly.entity_id
_entity_poly.type
_entity_poly.pdbx_seq_one_letter_code
_entity_poly.pdbx_strand_id
1 'polypeptide(L)'
;MRQIGLYSPAIHALIDNCPIGSETLITRMLHLLTESPSNSGQLTSFAPSPTPAGLLSIVMPPSSIVDRVRRLYVDRVHDVRCLIPVLVGLTKPEVVAALPRLVLLSDKVVKEVITRLLYASISTVHAPNPLVGKPGHENQQPPVGPPLLGPMTPQELLVAIHLLEFVRQPASGQLGSEVQTPMVDIRSVLRACRVCLSERRLFTQDRLSVAIEQLVEQPVLPTLMMRTIMQALAMHPRLTGYIINVLSRLIRRQGAVRYG
;
A
#
# COMPACT_ATOMS: atom_id res chain seq x y z
N MET A 1 13.71 22.36 -23.52
CA MET A 1 12.64 22.24 -22.50
C MET A 1 13.24 21.58 -21.26
N ARG A 2 13.22 22.23 -20.09
CA ARG A 2 13.73 21.65 -18.84
C ARG A 2 12.87 20.43 -18.49
N GLN A 3 13.44 19.23 -18.50
CA GLN A 3 12.76 18.02 -18.03
C GLN A 3 12.47 18.19 -16.53
N ILE A 4 11.19 18.38 -16.17
CA ILE A 4 10.76 18.37 -14.77
C ILE A 4 10.69 16.89 -14.35
N GLY A 5 11.70 16.43 -13.63
CA GLY A 5 11.74 15.09 -13.04
C GLY A 5 11.66 15.13 -11.51
N LEU A 6 11.51 13.96 -10.87
CA LEU A 6 11.45 13.82 -9.40
C LEU A 6 12.73 14.31 -8.68
N TYR A 7 13.85 14.43 -9.41
CA TYR A 7 15.12 14.98 -8.92
C TYR A 7 15.27 16.49 -9.15
N SER A 8 14.31 17.16 -9.79
CA SER A 8 14.43 18.57 -10.13
C SER A 8 14.37 19.46 -8.88
N PRO A 9 15.29 20.41 -8.68
CA PRO A 9 15.21 21.32 -7.54
C PRO A 9 13.92 22.17 -7.56
N ALA A 10 13.34 22.40 -8.74
CA ALA A 10 12.08 23.12 -8.88
C ALA A 10 10.89 22.38 -8.24
N ILE A 11 10.81 21.05 -8.40
CA ILE A 11 9.73 20.28 -7.77
C ILE A 11 9.91 20.22 -6.24
N HIS A 12 11.16 20.15 -5.77
CA HIS A 12 11.46 20.18 -4.33
C HIS A 12 11.07 21.52 -3.71
N ALA A 13 11.46 22.62 -4.35
CA ALA A 13 11.11 23.97 -3.90
C ALA A 13 9.60 24.23 -3.92
N LEU A 14 8.89 23.68 -4.91
CA LEU A 14 7.43 23.78 -5.02
C LEU A 14 6.72 23.03 -3.88
N ILE A 15 7.24 21.86 -3.46
CA ILE A 15 6.66 21.11 -2.33
C ILE A 15 6.94 21.83 -1.01
N ASP A 16 8.17 22.32 -0.80
CA ASP A 16 8.54 23.05 0.42
C ASP A 16 7.74 24.36 0.58
N ASN A 17 7.61 25.13 -0.51
CA ASN A 17 6.90 26.41 -0.53
C ASN A 17 5.55 26.29 -1.26
N CYS A 18 4.79 25.24 -0.95
CA CYS A 18 3.50 24.98 -1.58
C CYS A 18 2.55 26.20 -1.44
N PRO A 19 2.16 26.86 -2.54
CA PRO A 19 1.19 27.94 -2.47
C PRO A 19 -0.16 27.42 -1.98
N ILE A 20 -0.85 28.20 -1.16
CA ILE A 20 -2.17 27.84 -0.63
C ILE A 20 -3.12 27.57 -1.81
N GLY A 21 -3.79 26.42 -1.80
CA GLY A 21 -4.73 26.01 -2.85
C GLY A 21 -4.08 25.24 -4.02
N SER A 22 -2.75 25.10 -4.05
CA SER A 22 -2.02 24.36 -5.10
C SER A 22 -1.71 22.89 -4.72
N GLU A 23 -2.17 22.43 -3.57
CA GLU A 23 -1.90 21.09 -3.03
C GLU A 23 -2.37 19.98 -3.97
N THR A 24 -3.56 20.17 -4.57
CA THR A 24 -4.16 19.23 -5.52
C THR A 24 -3.34 19.13 -6.80
N LEU A 25 -2.84 20.27 -7.30
CA LEU A 25 -1.97 20.34 -8.48
C LEU A 25 -0.65 19.63 -8.21
N ILE A 26 0.00 19.90 -7.08
CA ILE A 26 1.26 19.22 -6.69
C ILE A 26 1.03 17.71 -6.57
N THR A 27 -0.05 17.29 -5.92
CA THR A 27 -0.41 15.87 -5.78
C THR A 27 -0.62 15.23 -7.15
N ARG A 28 -1.24 15.94 -8.11
CA ARG A 28 -1.45 15.46 -9.47
C ARG A 28 -0.13 15.40 -10.26
N MET A 29 0.73 16.40 -10.13
CA MET A 29 2.07 16.38 -10.74
C MET A 29 2.90 15.21 -10.23
N LEU A 30 2.90 14.96 -8.92
CA LEU A 30 3.59 13.82 -8.32
C LEU A 30 2.99 12.48 -8.75
N HIS A 31 1.66 12.38 -8.89
CA HIS A 31 1.04 11.21 -9.52
C HIS A 31 1.60 11.01 -10.92
N LEU A 32 1.55 12.01 -11.79
CA LEU A 32 2.04 11.91 -13.17
C LEU A 32 3.53 11.55 -13.27
N LEU A 33 4.35 12.01 -12.32
CA LEU A 33 5.78 11.71 -12.27
C LEU A 33 6.11 10.33 -11.68
N THR A 34 5.17 9.72 -10.93
CA THR A 34 5.35 8.40 -10.31
C THR A 34 4.50 7.30 -10.95
N GLU A 35 3.56 7.68 -11.82
CA GLU A 35 2.77 6.78 -12.65
C GLU A 35 3.60 6.43 -13.90
N SER A 36 3.75 5.14 -14.20
CA SER A 36 4.42 4.73 -15.42
C SER A 36 3.52 4.99 -16.64
N PRO A 37 4.08 5.42 -17.80
CA PRO A 37 3.31 5.73 -18.99
C PRO A 37 2.48 4.56 -19.57
N SER A 38 2.56 3.35 -19.00
CA SER A 38 1.75 2.20 -19.38
C SER A 38 0.28 2.29 -18.96
N ASN A 39 -0.11 3.22 -18.09
CA ASN A 39 -1.52 3.47 -17.73
C ASN A 39 -2.18 4.62 -18.50
N SER A 40 -1.38 5.54 -19.04
CA SER A 40 -1.85 6.56 -19.98
C SER A 40 -1.88 5.93 -21.37
N GLY A 41 -3.08 5.59 -21.87
CA GLY A 41 -3.27 4.99 -23.18
C GLY A 41 -2.41 5.63 -24.26
N GLN A 42 -1.78 4.77 -25.07
CA GLN A 42 -1.13 5.02 -26.36
C GLN A 42 -0.72 6.47 -26.67
N LEU A 43 0.60 6.70 -26.79
CA LEU A 43 1.26 7.45 -27.89
C LEU A 43 2.64 7.89 -27.38
N THR A 44 3.66 7.05 -27.48
CA THR A 44 5.03 7.43 -27.92
C THR A 44 5.95 6.20 -27.94
N SER A 45 6.24 5.77 -29.17
CA SER A 45 7.53 5.30 -29.71
C SER A 45 8.37 4.23 -29.00
N PHE A 46 8.49 3.09 -29.72
CA PHE A 46 9.74 2.39 -30.10
C PHE A 46 10.85 2.25 -29.05
N ALA A 47 10.81 1.16 -28.28
CA ALA A 47 12.01 0.46 -27.83
C ALA A 47 11.71 -1.06 -27.71
N PRO A 48 12.45 -1.94 -28.41
CA PRO A 48 12.28 -3.38 -28.27
C PRO A 48 13.08 -3.85 -27.04
N SER A 49 12.45 -3.84 -25.87
CA SER A 49 12.95 -4.53 -24.68
C SER A 49 12.09 -5.77 -24.44
N PRO A 50 12.67 -6.95 -24.18
CA PRO A 50 11.93 -8.17 -23.87
C PRO A 50 11.48 -8.16 -22.39
N THR A 51 10.91 -7.05 -21.92
CA THR A 51 10.22 -7.02 -20.63
C THR A 51 8.81 -7.57 -20.83
N PRO A 52 8.36 -8.54 -20.04
CA PRO A 52 7.03 -9.13 -20.21
C PRO A 52 5.98 -8.02 -20.15
N ALA A 53 5.26 -7.84 -21.27
CA ALA A 53 4.16 -6.91 -21.39
C ALA A 53 3.12 -7.21 -20.30
N GLY A 54 2.82 -6.21 -19.45
CA GLY A 54 1.69 -6.28 -18.52
C GLY A 54 2.02 -6.19 -17.02
N LEU A 55 3.27 -6.00 -16.61
CA LEU A 55 3.57 -5.61 -15.23
C LEU A 55 3.46 -4.08 -15.09
N LEU A 56 2.63 -3.63 -14.15
CA LEU A 56 2.60 -2.23 -13.71
C LEU A 56 4.01 -1.86 -13.25
N SER A 57 4.67 -0.95 -13.98
CA SER A 57 5.97 -0.43 -13.57
C SER A 57 5.71 0.60 -12.48
N ILE A 58 6.06 0.26 -11.24
CA ILE A 58 5.89 1.17 -10.10
C ILE A 58 7.18 1.92 -9.90
N VAL A 59 7.10 3.24 -10.02
CA VAL A 59 8.25 4.11 -9.79
C VAL A 59 8.43 4.31 -8.28
N MET A 60 9.59 3.92 -7.76
CA MET A 60 10.02 4.25 -6.40
C MET A 60 10.49 5.72 -6.36
N PRO A 61 9.78 6.60 -5.63
CA PRO A 61 10.16 8.00 -5.55
C PRO A 61 11.42 8.19 -4.70
N PRO A 62 12.23 9.23 -4.95
CA PRO A 62 13.38 9.56 -4.12
C PRO A 62 12.97 9.87 -2.67
N SER A 63 13.75 9.46 -1.69
CA SER A 63 13.49 9.71 -0.25
C SER A 63 13.29 11.20 0.06
N SER A 64 14.05 12.07 -0.60
CA SER A 64 13.91 13.52 -0.49
C SER A 64 12.54 14.05 -0.90
N ILE A 65 11.88 13.44 -1.90
CA ILE A 65 10.49 13.75 -2.25
C ILE A 65 9.54 13.18 -1.21
N VAL A 66 9.75 11.93 -0.78
CA VAL A 66 8.92 11.26 0.23
C VAL A 66 8.88 12.09 1.53
N ASP A 67 10.04 12.50 2.04
CA ASP A 67 10.15 13.27 3.28
C ASP A 67 9.45 14.64 3.19
N ARG A 68 9.55 15.31 2.04
CA ARG A 68 8.90 16.61 1.81
C ARG A 68 7.38 16.47 1.72
N VAL A 69 6.89 15.48 0.98
CA VAL A 69 5.45 15.20 0.87
C VAL A 69 4.88 14.77 2.22
N ARG A 70 5.63 13.99 3.00
CA ARG A 70 5.26 13.65 4.38
C ARG A 70 5.13 14.89 5.25
N ARG A 71 6.13 15.80 5.24
CA ARG A 71 6.05 17.07 5.97
C ARG A 71 4.84 17.90 5.53
N LEU A 72 4.63 18.04 4.22
CA LEU A 72 3.47 18.76 3.67
C LEU A 72 2.13 18.18 4.15
N TYR A 73 2.00 16.85 4.22
CA TYR A 73 0.81 16.17 4.74
C TYR A 73 0.59 16.45 6.23
N VAL A 74 1.64 16.32 7.04
CA VAL A 74 1.56 16.45 8.51
C VAL A 74 1.34 17.90 8.93
N ASP A 75 1.96 18.86 8.25
CA ASP A 75 1.99 20.26 8.70
C ASP A 75 0.83 21.10 8.14
N ARG A 76 0.26 20.72 6.98
CA ARG A 76 -0.65 21.61 6.24
C ARG A 76 -1.89 20.94 5.63
N VAL A 77 -1.70 19.92 4.80
CA VAL A 77 -2.77 19.48 3.87
C VAL A 77 -3.75 18.53 4.56
N HIS A 78 -3.25 17.61 5.38
CA HIS A 78 -4.01 16.56 6.08
C HIS A 78 -4.95 15.68 5.22
N ASP A 79 -5.07 15.91 3.91
CA ASP A 79 -5.72 15.01 2.95
C ASP A 79 -4.77 13.85 2.62
N VAL A 80 -5.17 12.63 2.99
CA VAL A 80 -4.35 11.43 2.79
C VAL A 80 -4.04 11.15 1.31
N ARG A 81 -4.80 11.72 0.37
CA ARG A 81 -4.55 11.57 -1.08
C ARG A 81 -3.19 12.12 -1.52
N CYS A 82 -2.64 13.09 -0.78
CA CYS A 82 -1.31 13.63 -1.09
C CYS A 82 -0.20 12.60 -0.87
N LEU A 83 -0.43 11.54 -0.07
CA LEU A 83 0.53 10.47 0.17
C LEU A 83 0.53 9.40 -0.93
N ILE A 84 -0.54 9.27 -1.72
CA ILE A 84 -0.69 8.20 -2.72
C ILE A 84 0.49 8.15 -3.74
N PRO A 85 1.01 9.27 -4.28
CA PRO A 85 2.17 9.23 -5.18
C PRO A 85 3.42 8.66 -4.53
N VAL A 86 3.61 8.95 -3.24
CA VAL A 86 4.82 8.57 -2.50
C VAL A 86 4.65 7.32 -1.65
N LEU A 87 3.48 6.69 -1.73
CA LEU A 87 3.03 5.61 -0.85
C LEU A 87 4.02 4.45 -0.77
N VAL A 88 4.66 4.12 -1.89
CA VAL A 88 5.61 3.01 -2.01
C VAL A 88 7.00 3.32 -1.44
N GLY A 89 7.30 4.60 -1.21
CA GLY A 89 8.53 5.06 -0.56
C GLY A 89 8.37 5.37 0.93
N LEU A 90 7.14 5.30 1.47
CA LEU A 90 6.89 5.41 2.90
C LEU A 90 7.40 4.18 3.64
N THR A 91 7.54 4.26 4.96
CA THR A 91 7.82 3.11 5.83
C THR A 91 6.54 2.33 6.14
N LYS A 92 6.68 1.05 6.52
CA LYS A 92 5.56 0.21 6.98
C LYS A 92 4.65 0.88 8.02
N PRO A 93 5.15 1.46 9.13
CA PRO A 93 4.28 2.09 10.13
C PRO A 93 3.54 3.32 9.57
N GLU A 94 4.15 4.10 8.67
CA GLU A 94 3.50 5.24 8.03
C GLU A 94 2.35 4.79 7.12
N VAL A 95 2.55 3.72 6.34
CA VAL A 95 1.48 3.14 5.52
C VAL A 95 0.36 2.60 6.41
N VAL A 96 0.68 1.86 7.47
CA VAL A 96 -0.33 1.33 8.41
C VAL A 96 -1.12 2.46 9.07
N ALA A 97 -0.48 3.58 9.43
CA ALA A 97 -1.16 4.74 10.00
C ALA A 97 -2.07 5.48 9.00
N ALA A 98 -1.69 5.51 7.71
CA ALA A 98 -2.49 6.13 6.65
C ALA A 98 -3.61 5.22 6.11
N LEU A 99 -3.42 3.91 6.17
CA LEU A 99 -4.31 2.89 5.59
C LEU A 99 -5.79 3.05 5.98
N PRO A 100 -6.16 3.30 7.25
CA PRO A 100 -7.55 3.52 7.62
C PRO A 100 -8.22 4.67 6.85
N ARG A 101 -7.51 5.78 6.61
CA ARG A 101 -8.03 6.93 5.85
C ARG A 101 -8.08 6.61 4.36
N LEU A 102 -7.11 5.84 3.85
CA LEU A 102 -7.06 5.41 2.44
C LEU A 102 -8.23 4.49 2.08
N VAL A 103 -8.58 3.53 2.95
CA VAL A 103 -9.69 2.61 2.68
C VAL A 103 -11.07 3.24 2.79
N LEU A 104 -11.18 4.48 3.26
CA LEU A 104 -12.43 5.27 3.30
C LEU A 104 -12.63 6.09 2.02
N LEU A 105 -11.65 6.12 1.12
CA LEU A 105 -11.76 6.81 -0.16
C LEU A 105 -12.70 6.06 -1.13
N SER A 106 -12.90 6.64 -2.32
CA SER A 106 -13.72 6.04 -3.37
C SER A 106 -13.17 4.70 -3.85
N ASP A 107 -14.04 3.83 -4.38
CA ASP A 107 -13.67 2.49 -4.87
C ASP A 107 -12.49 2.50 -5.85
N LYS A 108 -12.46 3.49 -6.76
CA LYS A 108 -11.38 3.65 -7.72
C LYS A 108 -10.04 3.88 -7.04
N VAL A 109 -10.01 4.77 -6.05
CA VAL A 109 -8.79 5.12 -5.31
C VAL A 109 -8.36 3.98 -4.40
N VAL A 110 -9.30 3.29 -3.73
CA VAL A 110 -8.99 2.11 -2.90
C VAL A 110 -8.36 1.01 -3.76
N LYS A 111 -8.92 0.77 -4.95
CA LYS A 111 -8.33 -0.16 -5.93
C LYS A 111 -6.91 0.25 -6.30
N GLU A 112 -6.71 1.50 -6.69
CA GLU A 112 -5.40 2.00 -7.08
C GLU A 112 -4.35 1.88 -5.96
N VAL A 113 -4.69 2.30 -4.74
CA VAL A 113 -3.83 2.24 -3.56
C VAL A 113 -3.41 0.81 -3.23
N ILE A 114 -4.37 -0.11 -3.15
CA ILE A 114 -4.10 -1.50 -2.80
C ILE A 114 -3.29 -2.19 -3.91
N THR A 115 -3.69 -2.03 -5.17
CA THR A 115 -2.94 -2.56 -6.32
C THR A 115 -1.51 -2.01 -6.33
N ARG A 116 -1.32 -0.70 -6.10
CA ARG A 116 0.01 -0.08 -6.04
C ARG A 116 0.87 -0.67 -4.93
N LEU A 117 0.35 -0.83 -3.72
CA LEU A 117 1.08 -1.47 -2.60
C LEU A 117 1.45 -2.92 -2.92
N LEU A 118 0.50 -3.68 -3.48
CA LEU A 118 0.70 -5.09 -3.82
C LEU A 118 1.77 -5.30 -4.87
N TYR A 119 1.74 -4.54 -5.97
CA TYR A 119 2.76 -4.68 -7.01
C TYR A 119 4.12 -4.11 -6.57
N ALA A 120 4.14 -3.07 -5.73
CA ALA A 120 5.39 -2.57 -5.19
C ALA A 120 6.11 -3.62 -4.33
N SER A 121 5.38 -4.54 -3.71
CA SER A 121 5.95 -5.63 -2.91
C SER A 121 6.76 -6.67 -3.70
N ILE A 122 6.63 -6.68 -5.04
CA ILE A 122 7.33 -7.63 -5.91
C ILE A 122 8.31 -6.96 -6.87
N SER A 123 8.04 -5.71 -7.28
CA SER A 123 8.91 -5.00 -8.21
C SER A 123 8.66 -3.49 -8.13
N THR A 124 9.74 -2.72 -8.06
CA THR A 124 9.72 -1.28 -8.33
C THR A 124 10.90 -0.91 -9.20
N VAL A 125 10.78 0.23 -9.87
CA VAL A 125 11.82 0.82 -10.72
C VAL A 125 12.25 2.15 -10.09
N HIS A 126 13.54 2.44 -10.06
CA HIS A 126 14.02 3.75 -9.61
C HIS A 126 13.44 4.86 -10.50
N ALA A 127 13.11 6.00 -9.88
CA ALA A 127 12.81 7.21 -10.63
C ALA A 127 13.92 7.51 -11.66
N PRO A 128 13.60 7.86 -12.92
CA PRO A 128 14.60 8.23 -13.92
C PRO A 128 15.46 9.39 -13.42
N ASN A 129 16.76 9.15 -13.24
CA ASN A 129 17.71 10.16 -12.79
C ASN A 129 18.48 10.72 -14.00
N PRO A 130 18.33 12.02 -14.35
CA PRO A 130 19.02 12.64 -15.49
C PRO A 130 20.55 12.66 -15.37
N LEU A 131 21.10 12.35 -14.19
CA LEU A 131 22.54 12.31 -13.94
C LEU A 131 23.17 10.95 -14.28
N VAL A 132 22.37 9.89 -14.44
CA VAL A 132 22.84 8.56 -14.80
C VAL A 132 22.92 8.48 -16.32
N GLY A 133 24.14 8.51 -16.88
CA GLY A 133 24.39 8.41 -18.33
C GLY A 133 25.17 9.56 -18.98
N LYS A 134 25.75 10.49 -18.21
CA LYS A 134 26.71 11.46 -18.76
C LYS A 134 28.09 10.82 -18.96
N PRO A 135 28.79 11.09 -20.09
CA PRO A 135 30.15 10.59 -20.31
C PRO A 135 31.08 11.08 -19.18
N GLY A 136 31.78 10.14 -18.53
CA GLY A 136 32.56 10.38 -17.31
C GLY A 136 32.03 9.70 -16.03
N HIS A 137 30.82 9.12 -16.05
CA HIS A 137 30.23 8.33 -14.95
C HIS A 137 29.84 6.89 -15.40
N GLU A 138 30.57 6.32 -16.36
CA GLU A 138 30.25 5.02 -16.99
C GLU A 138 30.47 3.79 -16.08
N ASN A 139 31.06 3.96 -14.89
CA ASN A 139 31.32 2.86 -13.95
C ASN A 139 30.26 2.69 -12.84
N GLN A 140 29.15 3.43 -12.86
CA GLN A 140 28.04 3.17 -11.95
C GLN A 140 27.09 2.15 -12.59
N GLN A 141 27.55 0.90 -12.59
CA GLN A 141 26.71 -0.28 -12.68
C GLN A 141 25.43 -0.03 -11.86
N PRO A 142 24.22 -0.35 -12.37
CA PRO A 142 22.98 -0.16 -11.61
C PRO A 142 23.22 -0.75 -10.22
N PRO A 143 22.91 -0.03 -9.13
CA PRO A 143 23.28 -0.48 -7.80
C PRO A 143 22.78 -1.90 -7.65
N VAL A 144 23.71 -2.85 -7.46
CA VAL A 144 23.41 -4.21 -7.02
C VAL A 144 23.04 -4.10 -5.53
N GLY A 145 21.98 -3.33 -5.28
CA GLY A 145 21.37 -3.16 -3.98
C GLY A 145 20.30 -4.24 -3.78
N PRO A 146 19.82 -4.42 -2.55
CA PRO A 146 18.64 -5.23 -2.31
C PRO A 146 17.51 -4.77 -3.25
N PRO A 147 16.62 -5.68 -3.67
CA PRO A 147 15.50 -5.31 -4.53
C PRO A 147 14.74 -4.16 -3.87
N LEU A 148 14.52 -3.08 -4.62
CA LEU A 148 13.65 -2.01 -4.16
C LEU A 148 12.23 -2.55 -4.10
N LEU A 149 11.81 -2.93 -2.90
CA LEU A 149 10.46 -3.37 -2.64
C LEU A 149 9.71 -2.28 -1.89
N GLY A 150 8.40 -2.26 -2.09
CA GLY A 150 7.50 -1.43 -1.33
C GLY A 150 7.49 -1.77 0.17
N PRO A 151 6.79 -0.95 0.97
CA PRO A 151 6.89 -1.00 2.43
C PRO A 151 6.32 -2.25 3.09
N MET A 152 5.51 -3.02 2.37
CA MET A 152 4.74 -4.11 2.91
C MET A 152 4.61 -5.24 1.90
N THR A 153 4.67 -6.47 2.38
CA THR A 153 4.35 -7.67 1.61
C THR A 153 2.83 -7.86 1.47
N PRO A 154 2.35 -8.69 0.52
CA PRO A 154 0.91 -8.91 0.34
C PRO A 154 0.21 -9.48 1.57
N GLN A 155 0.85 -10.40 2.29
CA GLN A 155 0.30 -10.96 3.53
C GLN A 155 0.19 -9.90 4.64
N GLU A 156 1.20 -9.04 4.79
CA GLU A 156 1.17 -7.96 5.78
C GLU A 156 0.08 -6.95 5.46
N LEU A 157 -0.12 -6.62 4.18
CA LEU A 157 -1.20 -5.73 3.75
C LEU A 157 -2.58 -6.36 4.03
N LEU A 158 -2.76 -7.65 3.72
CA LEU A 158 -4.01 -8.34 4.02
C LEU A 158 -4.32 -8.36 5.52
N VAL A 159 -3.31 -8.62 6.36
CA VAL A 159 -3.45 -8.57 7.82
C VAL A 159 -3.77 -7.16 8.28
N ALA A 160 -3.02 -6.16 7.82
CA ALA A 160 -3.26 -4.76 8.18
C ALA A 160 -4.68 -4.31 7.84
N ILE A 161 -5.22 -4.71 6.67
CA ILE A 161 -6.61 -4.41 6.28
C ILE A 161 -7.59 -5.04 7.27
N HIS A 162 -7.44 -6.31 7.65
CA HIS A 162 -8.33 -6.96 8.63
C HIS A 162 -8.32 -6.23 9.98
N LEU A 163 -7.14 -5.81 10.44
CA LEU A 163 -7.00 -5.14 11.73
C LEU A 163 -7.60 -3.72 11.75
N LEU A 164 -7.98 -3.15 10.59
CA LEU A 164 -8.66 -1.87 10.53
C LEU A 164 -10.01 -1.87 11.26
N GLU A 165 -10.66 -3.03 11.41
CA GLU A 165 -11.94 -3.14 12.13
C GLU A 165 -11.83 -2.74 13.61
N PHE A 166 -10.62 -2.81 14.17
CA PHE A 166 -10.35 -2.45 15.57
C PHE A 166 -9.90 -1.00 15.76
N VAL A 167 -9.64 -0.27 14.68
CA VAL A 167 -9.20 1.13 14.76
C VAL A 167 -10.37 2.02 15.19
N ARG A 168 -10.19 2.75 16.30
CA ARG A 168 -11.19 3.68 16.85
C ARG A 168 -10.88 5.11 16.47
N GLN A 169 -11.93 5.93 16.32
CA GLN A 169 -11.73 7.37 16.16
C GLN A 169 -11.15 7.96 17.45
N PRO A 170 -10.24 8.95 17.35
CA PRO A 170 -9.82 9.71 18.52
C PRO A 170 -11.05 10.39 19.12
N ALA A 171 -11.18 10.34 20.44
CA ALA A 171 -12.30 10.96 21.14
C ALA A 171 -12.38 12.45 20.76
N SER A 172 -13.42 12.83 20.02
CA SER A 172 -13.80 14.23 19.89
C SER A 172 -14.26 14.67 21.28
N GLY A 173 -13.54 15.61 21.91
CA GLY A 173 -13.70 16.02 23.32
C GLY A 173 -15.05 16.66 23.70
N GLN A 174 -16.17 16.07 23.29
CA GLN A 174 -17.50 16.41 23.76
C GLN A 174 -17.79 15.59 25.01
N LEU A 175 -17.92 16.32 26.12
CA LEU A 175 -18.19 15.79 27.45
C LEU A 175 -19.62 15.22 27.49
N GLY A 176 -19.73 13.89 27.44
CA GLY A 176 -21.00 13.18 27.66
C GLY A 176 -21.24 12.09 26.61
N SER A 177 -20.95 10.84 26.98
CA SER A 177 -21.17 9.61 26.20
C SER A 177 -20.17 9.40 25.04
N GLU A 178 -18.93 9.04 25.37
CA GLU A 178 -17.95 8.55 24.40
C GLU A 178 -18.34 7.14 23.90
N VAL A 179 -19.30 7.05 22.99
CA VAL A 179 -19.45 5.86 22.16
C VAL A 179 -18.27 5.86 21.20
N GLN A 180 -17.21 5.10 21.52
CA GLN A 180 -16.05 4.95 20.64
C GLN A 180 -16.47 4.24 19.35
N THR A 181 -16.84 4.99 18.33
CA THR A 181 -17.22 4.43 17.04
C THR A 181 -15.99 3.88 16.31
N PRO A 182 -16.12 2.73 15.63
CA PRO A 182 -15.06 2.25 14.76
C PRO A 182 -14.80 3.30 13.68
N MET A 183 -13.52 3.59 13.43
CA MET A 183 -13.13 4.57 12.42
C MET A 183 -13.39 4.05 11.01
N VAL A 184 -13.25 2.74 10.81
CA VAL A 184 -13.50 2.06 9.54
C VAL A 184 -14.63 1.08 9.73
N ASP A 185 -15.68 1.22 8.94
CA ASP A 185 -16.81 0.30 8.97
C ASP A 185 -16.47 -1.05 8.31
N ILE A 186 -17.16 -2.10 8.74
CA ILE A 186 -16.89 -3.46 8.26
C ILE A 186 -17.08 -3.63 6.74
N ARG A 187 -17.92 -2.80 6.09
CA ARG A 187 -18.13 -2.87 4.64
C ARG A 187 -16.93 -2.30 3.90
N SER A 188 -16.30 -1.25 4.42
CA SER A 188 -15.03 -0.72 3.89
C SER A 188 -13.90 -1.73 4.04
N VAL A 189 -13.78 -2.40 5.19
CA VAL A 189 -12.79 -3.48 5.39
C VAL A 189 -13.04 -4.62 4.39
N LEU A 190 -14.29 -5.07 4.25
CA LEU A 190 -14.67 -6.11 3.29
C LEU A 190 -14.32 -5.73 1.85
N ARG A 191 -14.61 -4.49 1.46
CA ARG A 191 -14.26 -3.96 0.13
C ARG A 191 -12.75 -4.01 -0.10
N ALA A 192 -11.95 -3.52 0.85
CA ALA A 192 -10.50 -3.53 0.77
C ALA A 192 -9.94 -4.97 0.69
N CYS A 193 -10.42 -5.90 1.51
CA CYS A 193 -10.05 -7.31 1.43
C CYS A 193 -10.37 -7.92 0.05
N ARG A 194 -11.53 -7.60 -0.54
CA ARG A 194 -11.91 -8.08 -1.88
C ARG A 194 -10.97 -7.56 -2.97
N VAL A 195 -10.62 -6.28 -2.93
CA VAL A 195 -9.63 -5.70 -3.85
C VAL A 195 -8.29 -6.41 -3.67
N CYS A 196 -7.82 -6.55 -2.44
CA CYS A 196 -6.54 -7.18 -2.12
C CYS A 196 -6.46 -8.61 -2.68
N LEU A 197 -7.45 -9.45 -2.36
CA LEU A 197 -7.51 -10.85 -2.78
C LEU A 197 -7.96 -11.03 -4.25
N SER A 198 -8.27 -9.96 -4.97
CA SER A 198 -8.54 -10.04 -6.41
C SER A 198 -7.26 -10.27 -7.22
N GLU A 199 -6.10 -9.85 -6.68
CA GLU A 199 -4.77 -10.07 -7.25
C GLU A 199 -4.24 -11.47 -6.91
N ARG A 200 -4.96 -12.51 -7.34
CA ARG A 200 -4.72 -13.92 -6.95
C ARG A 200 -3.28 -14.39 -7.11
N ARG A 201 -2.57 -13.88 -8.13
CA ARG A 201 -1.17 -14.24 -8.43
C ARG A 201 -0.21 -13.85 -7.30
N LEU A 202 -0.53 -12.81 -6.54
CA LEU A 202 0.31 -12.31 -5.45
C LEU A 202 0.04 -13.00 -4.12
N PHE A 203 -1.05 -13.77 -4.01
CA PHE A 203 -1.44 -14.51 -2.81
C PHE A 203 -1.21 -16.00 -3.00
N THR A 204 0.04 -16.42 -2.87
CA THR A 204 0.44 -17.84 -2.89
C THR A 204 -0.05 -18.58 -1.63
N GLN A 205 0.07 -19.90 -1.63
CA GLN A 205 -0.21 -20.75 -0.47
C GLN A 205 0.52 -20.25 0.79
N ASP A 206 1.82 -19.98 0.69
CA ASP A 206 2.66 -19.55 1.82
C ASP A 206 2.28 -18.16 2.34
N ARG A 207 1.98 -17.22 1.44
CA ARG A 207 1.58 -15.87 1.84
C ARG A 207 0.24 -15.90 2.58
N LEU A 208 -0.70 -16.71 2.11
CA LEU A 208 -2.01 -16.87 2.76
C LEU A 208 -1.89 -17.61 4.10
N SER A 209 -1.05 -18.64 4.20
CA SER A 209 -0.83 -19.33 5.49
C SER A 209 -0.24 -18.37 6.53
N VAL A 210 0.77 -17.58 6.16
CA VAL A 210 1.35 -16.57 7.07
C VAL A 210 0.32 -15.52 7.49
N ALA A 211 -0.48 -15.02 6.54
CA ALA A 211 -1.54 -14.06 6.87
C ALA A 211 -2.57 -14.67 7.84
N ILE A 212 -3.02 -15.89 7.58
CA ILE A 212 -4.02 -16.58 8.41
C ILE A 212 -3.46 -16.87 9.81
N GLU A 213 -2.19 -17.30 9.91
CA GLU A 213 -1.52 -17.51 11.18
C GLU A 213 -1.50 -16.21 12.02
N GLN A 214 -1.09 -15.09 11.43
CA GLN A 214 -1.06 -13.79 12.11
C GLN A 214 -2.44 -13.30 12.55
N LEU A 215 -3.51 -13.61 11.78
CA LEU A 215 -4.88 -13.26 12.15
C LEU A 215 -5.40 -14.12 13.32
N VAL A 216 -5.00 -15.39 13.36
CA VAL A 216 -5.38 -16.36 14.40
C VAL A 216 -4.71 -16.05 15.74
N GLU A 217 -3.52 -15.46 15.70
CA GLU A 217 -2.77 -15.03 16.88
C GLU A 217 -3.33 -13.77 17.55
N GLN A 218 -4.24 -13.04 16.88
CA GLN A 218 -4.86 -11.85 17.47
C GLN A 218 -5.62 -12.18 18.76
N PRO A 219 -5.65 -11.26 19.75
CA PRO A 219 -6.41 -11.44 20.98
C PRO A 219 -7.91 -11.57 20.70
N VAL A 220 -8.42 -10.75 19.76
CA VAL A 220 -9.79 -10.81 19.24
C VAL A 220 -9.71 -11.15 17.76
N LEU A 221 -10.47 -12.15 17.33
CA LEU A 221 -10.45 -12.60 15.94
C LEU A 221 -11.15 -11.57 15.03
N PRO A 222 -10.52 -11.18 13.91
CA PRO A 222 -11.15 -10.34 12.92
C PRO A 222 -12.44 -10.93 12.37
N THR A 223 -13.50 -10.13 12.27
CA THR A 223 -14.85 -10.56 11.85
C THR A 223 -14.84 -11.22 10.46
N LEU A 224 -13.99 -10.73 9.56
CA LEU A 224 -13.89 -11.23 8.19
C LEU A 224 -12.92 -12.41 8.01
N MET A 225 -12.23 -12.85 9.07
CA MET A 225 -11.20 -13.88 8.97
C MET A 225 -11.74 -15.18 8.36
N MET A 226 -12.92 -15.65 8.79
CA MET A 226 -13.49 -16.89 8.26
C MET A 226 -13.83 -16.78 6.78
N ARG A 227 -14.28 -15.61 6.32
CA ARG A 227 -14.50 -15.34 4.90
C ARG A 227 -13.20 -15.41 4.10
N THR A 228 -12.13 -14.85 4.66
CA THR A 228 -10.79 -14.91 4.06
C THR A 228 -10.27 -16.34 4.00
N ILE A 229 -10.51 -17.15 5.03
CA ILE A 229 -10.17 -18.60 5.03
C ILE A 229 -10.92 -19.34 3.91
N MET A 230 -12.23 -19.13 3.77
CA MET A 230 -13.00 -19.75 2.69
C MET A 230 -12.48 -19.33 1.31
N GLN A 231 -12.15 -18.05 1.15
CA GLN A 231 -11.57 -17.54 -0.10
C GLN A 231 -10.18 -18.11 -0.37
N ALA A 232 -9.34 -18.25 0.65
CA ALA A 232 -8.02 -18.88 0.54
C ALA A 232 -8.12 -20.35 0.10
N LEU A 233 -9.07 -21.11 0.67
CA LEU A 233 -9.33 -22.50 0.26
C LEU A 233 -9.84 -22.61 -1.17
N ALA A 234 -10.71 -21.68 -1.60
CA ALA A 234 -11.19 -21.63 -2.98
C ALA A 234 -10.07 -21.32 -3.99
N MET A 235 -9.06 -20.53 -3.59
CA MET A 235 -7.89 -20.23 -4.42
C MET A 235 -6.84 -21.36 -4.39
N HIS A 236 -6.62 -21.96 -3.22
CA HIS A 236 -5.57 -22.96 -2.98
C HIS A 236 -6.12 -24.12 -2.13
N PRO A 237 -6.78 -25.12 -2.75
CA PRO A 237 -7.39 -26.25 -2.03
C PRO A 237 -6.40 -27.06 -1.19
N ARG A 238 -5.10 -27.01 -1.51
CA ARG A 238 -4.01 -27.63 -0.76
C ARG A 238 -3.88 -27.11 0.68
N LEU A 239 -4.43 -25.94 0.98
CA LEU A 239 -4.47 -25.39 2.34
C LEU A 239 -5.43 -26.15 3.27
N THR A 240 -6.28 -27.06 2.78
CA THR A 240 -7.32 -27.72 3.58
C THR A 240 -6.79 -28.33 4.88
N GLY A 241 -5.72 -29.14 4.82
CA GLY A 241 -5.13 -29.75 6.03
C GLY A 241 -4.59 -28.71 7.02
N TYR A 242 -3.92 -27.68 6.52
CA TYR A 242 -3.42 -26.56 7.33
C TYR A 242 -4.57 -25.81 8.02
N ILE A 243 -5.65 -25.49 7.28
CA ILE A 243 -6.80 -24.78 7.83
C ILE A 243 -7.52 -25.63 8.89
N ILE A 244 -7.67 -26.94 8.68
CA ILE A 244 -8.25 -27.82 9.70
C ILE A 244 -7.44 -27.77 11.00
N ASN A 245 -6.11 -27.76 10.91
CA ASN A 245 -5.23 -27.62 12.08
C ASN A 245 -5.41 -26.26 12.78
N VAL A 246 -5.50 -25.18 12.00
CA VAL A 246 -5.78 -23.82 12.50
C VAL A 246 -7.13 -23.76 13.21
N LEU A 247 -8.20 -24.28 12.60
CA LEU A 247 -9.54 -24.31 13.19
C LEU A 247 -9.55 -25.13 14.48
N SER A 248 -8.87 -26.28 14.50
CA SER A 248 -8.74 -27.12 15.70
C SER A 248 -8.01 -26.39 16.84
N ARG A 249 -6.98 -25.60 16.52
CA ARG A 249 -6.31 -24.71 17.51
C ARG A 249 -7.27 -23.63 18.02
N LEU A 250 -8.06 -23.00 17.15
CA LEU A 250 -9.04 -21.99 17.54
C LEU A 250 -10.13 -22.54 18.47
N ILE A 251 -10.67 -23.73 18.19
CA ILE A 251 -11.67 -24.39 19.04
C ILE A 251 -11.10 -24.64 20.44
N ARG A 252 -9.88 -25.18 20.54
CA ARG A 252 -9.20 -25.39 21.84
C ARG A 252 -8.99 -24.09 22.60
N ARG A 253 -8.57 -23.02 21.92
CA ARG A 253 -8.39 -21.69 22.52
C ARG A 253 -9.70 -21.10 23.02
N GLN A 254 -10.78 -21.21 22.24
CA GLN A 254 -12.11 -20.71 22.65
C GLN A 254 -12.72 -21.53 23.79
N GLY A 255 -12.46 -22.84 23.83
CA GLY A 255 -12.85 -23.71 24.94
C GLY A 255 -12.14 -23.32 26.24
N ALA A 256 -10.84 -23.04 26.20
CA ALA A 256 -10.09 -22.62 27.38
C ALA A 256 -10.57 -21.28 27.96
N VAL A 257 -11.00 -20.33 27.12
CA VAL A 257 -11.49 -19.00 27.55
C VAL A 257 -12.92 -19.05 28.11
N ARG A 258 -13.72 -20.06 27.75
CA ARG A 258 -15.12 -20.20 28.24
C ARG A 258 -15.26 -21.04 29.51
N TYR A 259 -14.26 -21.84 29.86
CA TYR A 259 -14.34 -22.82 30.95
C TYR A 259 -13.20 -22.70 31.99
N GLY A 260 -12.45 -21.59 31.99
CA GLY A 260 -11.45 -21.23 33.00
C GLY A 260 -11.76 -19.88 33.60
#